data_AF-A0A945GKY0-F1
#
_entry.id   AF-A0A945GKY0-F1
#
_cell.length_a   1.000
_cell.length_b   1.000
_cell.length_c   1.000
_cell.angle_alpha   90.00
_cell.angle_beta   90.00
_cell.angle_gamma   90.00
#
_symmetry.space_group_name_H-M   'P 1'
#
loop_
_entity.id
_entity.type
_entity.pdbx_description
1 polymer ?
#
loop_
_entity_poly.entity_id
_entity_poly.type
_entity_poly.pdbx_seq_one_letter_code
_entity_poly.pdbx_strand_id
1 'polypeptide(L)'
;MKIDWNLMEKEAVERLRSMVRFDTTNPPGNELPLVRQLAEELEGEGLEPQVLESVEGRGNLAVRLKGDGSERPLLLLSHLDVVPVEPERWTHPPFAGEVADGFVWGRGAIDSKLTGAVELQVLLMCRRLGLPLKRDLVVVAAGDEEFGGKYGVGWLVEEHPELFDAEFGINEGGGFALLVDGKPLYVCQVGEKGSAPVDLVAKGRPGHSSVPHGENPIPLLGEALVALGARKMPHRVTESVRAFFEGAAAVQT
;
A
#
# COMPACT_ATOMS: atom_id res chain seq x y z
N MET A 1 -31.71 -11.63 -1.73
CA MET A 1 -30.78 -10.77 -0.96
C MET A 1 -30.40 -9.59 -1.83
N LYS A 2 -30.56 -8.35 -1.35
CA LYS A 2 -30.28 -7.14 -2.11
C LYS A 2 -29.25 -6.32 -1.32
N ILE A 3 -28.16 -5.94 -1.98
CA ILE A 3 -27.13 -5.08 -1.39
C ILE A 3 -27.63 -3.62 -1.47
N ASP A 4 -27.57 -2.91 -0.36
CA ASP A 4 -27.80 -1.46 -0.32
C ASP A 4 -26.46 -0.74 -0.57
N TRP A 5 -26.18 -0.48 -1.85
CA TRP A 5 -24.92 0.14 -2.25
C TRP A 5 -24.72 1.55 -1.70
N ASN A 6 -25.80 2.31 -1.47
CA ASN A 6 -25.70 3.65 -0.90
C ASN A 6 -25.28 3.59 0.57
N LEU A 7 -25.80 2.62 1.32
CA LEU A 7 -25.36 2.39 2.69
C LEU A 7 -23.91 1.90 2.73
N MET A 8 -23.54 0.94 1.89
CA MET A 8 -22.16 0.41 1.83
C MET A 8 -21.15 1.50 1.47
N GLU A 9 -21.48 2.37 0.51
CA GLU A 9 -20.65 3.51 0.14
C GLU A 9 -20.47 4.48 1.31
N LYS A 10 -21.57 4.86 1.97
CA LYS A 10 -21.51 5.77 3.13
C LYS A 10 -20.65 5.19 4.26
N GLU A 11 -20.79 3.92 4.57
CA GLU A 11 -19.97 3.25 5.59
C GLU A 11 -18.50 3.17 5.19
N ALA A 12 -18.19 2.86 3.93
CA ALA A 12 -16.82 2.86 3.42
C ALA A 12 -16.17 4.24 3.51
N VAL A 13 -16.91 5.30 3.16
CA VAL A 13 -16.44 6.69 3.27
C VAL A 13 -16.15 7.04 4.73
N GLU A 14 -17.06 6.73 5.66
CA GLU A 14 -16.81 7.03 7.08
C GLU A 14 -15.66 6.22 7.68
N ARG A 15 -15.50 4.96 7.25
CA ARG A 15 -14.36 4.12 7.62
C ARG A 15 -13.06 4.74 7.15
N LEU A 16 -12.95 5.10 5.87
CA LEU A 16 -11.78 5.76 5.32
C LEU A 16 -11.46 7.06 6.08
N ARG A 17 -12.47 7.89 6.33
CA ARG A 17 -12.29 9.13 7.10
C ARG A 17 -11.77 8.86 8.52
N SER A 18 -12.29 7.83 9.19
CA SER A 18 -11.82 7.40 10.50
C SER A 18 -10.35 6.96 10.43
N MET A 19 -9.99 6.12 9.46
CA MET A 19 -8.61 5.65 9.26
C MET A 19 -7.64 6.80 8.98
N VAL A 20 -8.04 7.79 8.17
CA VAL A 20 -7.24 8.98 7.84
C VAL A 20 -6.94 9.83 9.09
N ARG A 21 -7.78 9.82 10.12
CA ARG A 21 -7.56 10.60 11.35
C ARG A 21 -6.42 10.09 12.21
N PHE A 22 -5.94 8.87 11.97
CA PHE A 22 -4.76 8.35 12.61
C PHE A 22 -3.52 8.77 11.84
N ASP A 23 -2.65 9.53 12.49
CA ASP A 23 -1.32 9.80 11.97
C ASP A 23 -0.47 8.53 12.13
N THR A 24 -0.29 7.84 11.01
CA THR A 24 0.50 6.61 10.85
C THR A 24 1.76 6.88 10.02
N THR A 25 2.27 8.11 10.07
CA THR A 25 3.42 8.54 9.26
C THR A 25 4.65 7.66 9.49
N ASN A 26 5.22 7.13 8.40
CA ASN A 26 6.39 6.27 8.42
C ASN A 26 7.57 6.96 7.69
N PRO A 27 8.73 7.15 8.35
CA PRO A 27 9.04 6.84 9.77
C PRO A 27 8.40 7.82 10.78
N PRO A 28 8.16 7.40 12.04
CA PRO A 28 8.55 6.11 12.63
C PRO A 28 7.47 5.00 12.57
N GLY A 29 6.30 5.26 11.97
CA GLY A 29 5.09 4.44 12.14
C GLY A 29 4.20 4.98 13.26
N ASN A 30 3.19 4.20 13.65
CA ASN A 30 2.21 4.40 14.74
C ASN A 30 0.85 3.79 14.34
N GLU A 31 0.87 2.62 13.71
CA GLU A 31 -0.29 1.96 13.12
C GLU A 31 -1.15 1.28 14.19
N LEU A 32 -0.55 0.94 15.34
CA LEU A 32 -1.20 0.17 16.40
C LEU A 32 -2.51 0.77 16.94
N PRO A 33 -2.64 2.09 17.21
CA PRO A 33 -3.92 2.67 17.64
C PRO A 33 -5.02 2.51 16.59
N LEU A 34 -4.68 2.67 15.31
CA LEU A 34 -5.62 2.46 14.21
C LEU A 34 -6.05 0.98 14.14
N VAL A 35 -5.08 0.07 14.19
CA VAL A 35 -5.34 -1.38 14.16
C VAL A 35 -6.26 -1.81 15.31
N ARG A 36 -6.06 -1.27 16.53
CA ARG A 36 -6.93 -1.55 17.68
C ARG A 36 -8.37 -1.08 17.46
N GLN A 37 -8.55 0.14 16.94
CA GLN A 37 -9.90 0.64 16.62
C GLN A 37 -10.58 -0.26 15.59
N LEU A 38 -9.88 -0.65 14.53
CA LEU A 38 -10.43 -1.54 13.49
C LEU A 38 -10.76 -2.93 14.06
N ALA A 39 -9.93 -3.46 14.97
CA ALA A 39 -10.21 -4.72 15.64
C ALA A 39 -11.48 -4.63 16.50
N GLU A 40 -11.64 -3.59 17.31
CA GLU A 40 -12.86 -3.35 18.11
C GLU A 40 -14.12 -3.28 17.23
N GLU A 41 -14.03 -2.60 16.08
CA GLU A 41 -15.13 -2.54 15.12
C GLU A 41 -15.50 -3.93 14.55
N LEU A 42 -14.50 -4.76 14.22
CA LEU A 42 -14.70 -6.11 13.70
C LEU A 42 -15.24 -7.08 14.77
N GLU A 43 -14.75 -6.98 16.01
CA GLU A 43 -15.25 -7.74 17.16
C GLU A 43 -16.73 -7.43 17.42
N GLY A 44 -17.14 -6.16 17.29
CA GLY A 44 -18.54 -5.74 17.37
C GLY A 44 -19.46 -6.40 16.34
N GLU A 45 -18.91 -6.90 15.24
CA GLU A 45 -19.60 -7.61 14.16
C GLU A 45 -19.51 -9.15 14.31
N GLY A 46 -18.97 -9.61 15.44
CA GLY A 46 -18.78 -11.01 15.78
C GLY A 46 -17.75 -11.70 14.89
N LEU A 47 -16.70 -10.97 14.50
CA LEU A 47 -15.50 -11.50 13.87
C LEU A 47 -14.38 -11.62 14.91
N GLU A 48 -13.32 -12.36 14.57
CA GLU A 48 -12.16 -12.60 15.45
C GLU A 48 -10.90 -12.01 14.80
N PRO A 49 -10.69 -10.69 14.86
CA PRO A 49 -9.48 -10.07 14.35
C PRO A 49 -8.27 -10.37 15.23
N GLN A 50 -7.09 -10.38 14.63
CA GLN A 50 -5.80 -10.44 15.30
C GLN A 50 -5.12 -9.08 15.19
N VAL A 51 -4.66 -8.58 16.33
CA VAL A 51 -3.78 -7.40 16.42
C VAL A 51 -2.37 -7.90 16.62
N LEU A 52 -1.52 -7.75 15.61
CA LEU A 52 -0.16 -8.30 15.57
C LEU A 52 0.86 -7.15 15.56
N GLU A 53 1.67 -7.07 16.61
CA GLU A 53 2.65 -5.99 16.79
C GLU A 53 4.08 -6.55 16.62
N SER A 54 4.77 -6.14 15.56
CA SER A 54 6.10 -6.66 15.23
C SER A 54 7.21 -6.00 16.05
N VAL A 55 7.06 -4.71 16.31
CA VAL A 55 7.84 -3.88 17.25
C VAL A 55 6.93 -2.79 17.81
N GLU A 56 7.35 -2.13 18.89
CA GLU A 56 6.53 -1.10 19.57
C GLU A 56 5.93 -0.09 18.57
N GLY A 57 4.60 -0.01 18.54
CA GLY A 57 3.82 0.89 17.69
C GLY A 57 3.51 0.38 16.28
N ARG A 58 4.20 -0.66 15.79
CA ARG A 58 4.01 -1.24 14.45
C ARG A 58 2.92 -2.31 14.47
N GLY A 59 1.68 -1.86 14.39
CA GLY A 59 0.51 -2.72 14.36
C GLY A 59 0.18 -3.25 12.96
N ASN A 60 -0.26 -4.51 12.91
CA ASN A 60 -0.84 -5.16 11.75
C ASN A 60 -2.18 -5.77 12.13
N LEU A 61 -3.16 -5.72 11.24
CA LEU A 61 -4.48 -6.33 11.41
C LEU A 61 -4.58 -7.57 10.52
N ALA A 62 -5.08 -8.67 11.07
CA ALA A 62 -5.50 -9.83 10.28
C ALA A 62 -6.89 -10.31 10.71
N VAL A 63 -7.76 -10.64 9.77
CA VAL A 63 -9.09 -11.19 10.08
C VAL A 63 -9.50 -12.18 9.00
N ARG A 64 -10.21 -13.25 9.39
CA ARG A 64 -10.65 -14.29 8.48
C ARG A 64 -12.15 -14.54 8.60
N LEU A 65 -12.86 -14.40 7.49
CA LEU A 65 -14.25 -14.83 7.35
C LEU A 65 -14.27 -16.21 6.67
N LYS A 66 -14.84 -17.21 7.35
CA LYS A 66 -14.87 -18.60 6.88
C LYS A 66 -15.86 -18.81 5.74
N GLY A 67 -15.41 -19.53 4.71
CA GLY A 67 -16.28 -20.10 3.68
C GLY A 67 -16.67 -21.55 3.99
N ASP A 68 -17.27 -22.25 3.02
CA ASP A 68 -17.62 -23.67 3.11
C ASP A 68 -16.41 -24.62 2.96
N GLY A 69 -15.25 -24.09 2.58
CA GLY A 69 -14.00 -24.83 2.44
C GLY A 69 -13.87 -25.63 1.14
N SER A 70 -14.76 -25.43 0.16
CA SER A 70 -14.69 -26.08 -1.14
C SER A 70 -13.58 -25.54 -2.05
N GLU A 71 -13.10 -24.32 -1.79
CA GLU A 71 -12.02 -23.65 -2.51
C GLU A 71 -10.99 -23.03 -1.55
N ARG A 72 -9.74 -22.85 -2.00
CA ARG A 72 -8.64 -22.29 -1.19
C ARG A 72 -8.86 -20.78 -0.90
N PRO A 73 -8.29 -20.21 0.18
CA PRO A 73 -8.58 -18.84 0.60
C PRO A 73 -8.26 -17.76 -0.45
N LEU A 74 -8.94 -16.61 -0.35
CA LEU A 74 -8.60 -15.36 -1.03
C LEU A 74 -8.03 -14.38 -0.01
N LEU A 75 -6.83 -13.85 -0.29
CA LEU A 75 -6.20 -12.79 0.50
C LEU A 75 -6.52 -11.41 -0.10
N LEU A 76 -6.96 -10.50 0.76
CA LEU A 76 -7.05 -9.06 0.53
C LEU A 76 -5.95 -8.40 1.37
N LEU A 77 -5.06 -7.66 0.74
CA LEU A 77 -3.84 -7.14 1.35
C LEU A 77 -3.69 -5.63 1.11
N SER A 78 -3.57 -4.87 2.18
CA SER A 78 -3.30 -3.43 2.14
C SER A 78 -2.26 -3.03 3.18
N HIS A 79 -1.81 -1.78 3.15
CA HIS A 79 -1.04 -1.19 4.25
C HIS A 79 -1.73 0.04 4.86
N LEU A 80 -1.34 0.36 6.09
CA LEU A 80 -1.95 1.39 6.94
C LEU A 80 -1.03 2.57 7.21
N ASP A 81 0.27 2.39 7.05
CA ASP A 81 1.26 3.44 7.19
C ASP A 81 1.21 4.40 5.99
N VAL A 82 1.77 5.59 6.16
CA VAL A 82 1.68 6.65 5.15
C VAL A 82 2.97 7.45 5.09
N VAL A 83 3.30 8.03 3.94
CA VAL A 83 4.43 8.96 3.85
C VAL A 83 4.24 10.28 4.64
N PRO A 84 5.34 10.98 4.98
CA PRO A 84 5.30 12.30 5.60
C PRO A 84 4.51 13.38 4.83
N VAL A 85 4.17 14.44 5.55
CA VAL A 85 3.43 15.60 5.04
C VAL A 85 4.14 16.92 5.40
N GLU A 86 3.95 17.94 4.57
CA GLU A 86 4.28 19.34 4.87
C GLU A 86 2.97 20.09 5.14
N PRO A 87 2.47 20.16 6.39
CA PRO A 87 1.11 20.63 6.70
C PRO A 87 0.75 22.00 6.11
N GLU A 88 1.73 22.89 5.98
CA GLU A 88 1.57 24.26 5.46
C GLU A 88 1.21 24.29 3.97
N ARG A 89 1.44 23.19 3.24
CA ARG A 89 1.09 23.05 1.81
C ARG A 89 -0.29 22.44 1.59
N TRP A 90 -0.97 22.01 2.64
CA TRP A 90 -2.28 21.36 2.53
C TRP A 90 -3.41 22.37 2.57
N THR A 91 -4.38 22.21 1.68
CA THR A 91 -5.63 22.98 1.70
C THR A 91 -6.54 22.55 2.86
N HIS A 92 -6.58 21.24 3.14
CA HIS A 92 -7.30 20.64 4.26
C HIS A 92 -6.31 19.91 5.16
N PRO A 93 -6.46 19.95 6.50
CA PRO A 93 -5.50 19.29 7.39
C PRO A 93 -5.31 17.81 7.02
N PRO A 94 -4.05 17.34 6.87
CA PRO A 94 -3.75 16.03 6.26
C PRO A 94 -4.38 14.84 6.98
N PHE A 95 -4.64 14.96 8.28
CA PHE A 95 -5.22 13.90 9.11
C PHE A 95 -6.61 14.28 9.64
N ALA A 96 -7.35 15.15 8.95
CA ALA A 96 -8.74 15.47 9.36
C ALA A 96 -9.78 14.46 8.83
N GLY A 97 -9.51 13.83 7.69
CA GLY A 97 -10.51 13.02 6.97
C GLY A 97 -11.71 13.88 6.56
N GLU A 98 -11.43 15.07 6.02
CA GLU A 98 -12.45 16.03 5.62
C GLU A 98 -13.13 15.59 4.32
N VAL A 99 -14.44 15.82 4.20
CA VAL A 99 -15.15 15.63 2.93
C VAL A 99 -15.37 17.01 2.32
N ALA A 100 -14.69 17.29 1.21
CA ALA A 100 -14.78 18.55 0.48
C ALA A 100 -14.73 18.29 -1.02
N ASP A 101 -15.53 19.05 -1.79
CA ASP A 101 -15.64 18.95 -3.24
C ASP A 101 -15.98 17.55 -3.80
N GLY A 102 -16.64 16.72 -2.98
CA GLY A 102 -16.98 15.33 -3.34
C GLY A 102 -15.86 14.33 -3.11
N PHE A 103 -14.78 14.72 -2.43
CA PHE A 103 -13.63 13.86 -2.13
C PHE A 103 -13.38 13.76 -0.63
N VAL A 104 -12.79 12.64 -0.19
CA VAL A 104 -12.16 12.55 1.13
C VAL A 104 -10.74 13.09 1.03
N TRP A 105 -10.46 14.16 1.75
CA TRP A 105 -9.14 14.78 1.84
C TRP A 105 -8.37 14.23 3.04
N GLY A 106 -7.17 13.72 2.76
CA GLY A 106 -6.17 13.41 3.77
C GLY A 106 -5.05 12.51 3.28
N ARG A 107 -3.95 12.49 4.03
CA ARG A 107 -2.84 11.57 3.83
C ARG A 107 -3.31 10.15 4.13
N GLY A 108 -3.07 9.23 3.19
CA GLY A 108 -3.60 7.87 3.25
C GLY A 108 -4.91 7.68 2.48
N ALA A 109 -5.61 8.75 2.10
CA ALA A 109 -6.95 8.65 1.48
C ALA A 109 -6.97 7.95 0.11
N ILE A 110 -5.79 7.78 -0.51
CA ILE A 110 -5.58 6.99 -1.72
C ILE A 110 -4.63 5.85 -1.38
N ASP A 111 -3.45 6.20 -0.87
CA ASP A 111 -2.31 5.32 -0.68
C ASP A 111 -2.02 5.15 0.82
N SER A 112 -2.46 4.07 1.47
CA SER A 112 -3.36 3.03 0.92
C SER A 112 -4.56 2.71 1.82
N LYS A 113 -4.93 3.63 2.72
CA LYS A 113 -6.07 3.46 3.63
C LYS A 113 -7.40 3.29 2.88
N LEU A 114 -7.51 3.77 1.64
CA LEU A 114 -8.67 3.51 0.77
C LEU A 114 -8.82 2.01 0.48
N THR A 115 -7.73 1.35 0.07
CA THR A 115 -7.70 -0.09 -0.21
C THR A 115 -8.16 -0.86 1.02
N GLY A 116 -7.54 -0.60 2.18
CA GLY A 116 -7.92 -1.25 3.44
C GLY A 116 -9.37 -0.97 3.86
N ALA A 117 -9.87 0.26 3.69
CA ALA A 117 -11.25 0.61 4.01
C ALA A 117 -12.25 -0.18 3.14
N VAL A 118 -11.98 -0.31 1.84
CA VAL A 118 -12.82 -1.05 0.89
C VAL A 118 -12.78 -2.55 1.20
N GLU A 119 -11.59 -3.12 1.44
CA GLU A 119 -11.43 -4.54 1.78
C GLU A 119 -12.19 -4.92 3.05
N LEU A 120 -12.06 -4.10 4.11
CA LEU A 120 -12.80 -4.29 5.35
C LEU A 120 -14.31 -4.13 5.14
N GLN A 121 -14.75 -3.17 4.32
CA GLN A 121 -16.16 -3.00 4.02
C GLN A 121 -16.73 -4.21 3.26
N VAL A 122 -15.98 -4.79 2.32
CA VAL A 122 -16.36 -6.02 1.62
C VAL A 122 -16.49 -7.18 2.60
N LEU A 123 -15.52 -7.35 3.51
CA LEU A 123 -15.58 -8.40 4.53
C LEU A 123 -16.80 -8.26 5.45
N LEU A 124 -17.09 -7.04 5.93
CA LEU A 124 -18.26 -6.74 6.74
C LEU A 124 -19.57 -6.98 5.99
N MET A 125 -19.65 -6.57 4.72
CA MET A 125 -20.78 -6.84 3.85
C MET A 125 -21.02 -8.34 3.71
N CYS A 126 -19.95 -9.12 3.45
CA CYS A 126 -20.02 -10.58 3.36
C CYS A 126 -20.58 -11.20 4.65
N ARG A 127 -20.08 -10.73 5.80
CA ARG A 127 -20.48 -11.18 7.14
C ARG A 127 -21.95 -10.88 7.42
N ARG A 128 -22.38 -9.63 7.25
CA ARG A 128 -23.74 -9.16 7.57
C ARG A 128 -24.80 -9.76 6.68
N LEU A 129 -24.47 -10.01 5.41
CA LEU A 129 -25.39 -10.62 4.45
C LEU A 129 -25.41 -12.15 4.51
N GLY A 130 -24.47 -12.78 5.23
CA GLY A 130 -24.35 -14.23 5.29
C GLY A 130 -24.11 -14.85 3.92
N LEU A 131 -23.20 -14.25 3.13
CA LEU A 131 -22.92 -14.73 1.77
C LEU A 131 -22.40 -16.19 1.81
N PRO A 132 -22.86 -17.08 0.91
CA PRO A 132 -22.36 -18.45 0.84
C PRO A 132 -20.99 -18.49 0.14
N LEU A 133 -19.94 -18.12 0.88
CA LEU A 133 -18.58 -18.07 0.37
C LEU A 133 -18.03 -19.50 0.22
N LYS A 134 -17.45 -19.81 -0.95
CA LYS A 134 -16.73 -21.08 -1.18
C LYS A 134 -15.31 -21.11 -0.61
N ARG A 135 -14.73 -19.91 -0.51
CA ARG A 135 -13.37 -19.64 -0.03
C ARG A 135 -13.44 -18.91 1.29
N ASP A 136 -12.44 -19.10 2.14
CA ASP A 136 -12.17 -18.14 3.20
C ASP A 136 -11.80 -16.78 2.59
N LEU A 137 -12.31 -15.70 3.16
CA LEU A 137 -11.85 -14.34 2.87
C LEU A 137 -10.91 -13.91 4.00
N VAL A 138 -9.64 -13.70 3.68
CA VAL A 138 -8.60 -13.25 4.62
C VAL A 138 -8.27 -11.81 4.30
N VAL A 139 -8.39 -10.92 5.28
CA VAL A 139 -7.93 -9.52 5.16
C VAL A 139 -6.70 -9.35 6.02
N VAL A 140 -5.63 -8.82 5.44
CA VAL A 140 -4.42 -8.38 6.14
C VAL A 140 -4.19 -6.91 5.82
N ALA A 141 -4.18 -6.05 6.85
CA ALA A 141 -3.80 -4.65 6.72
C ALA A 141 -2.52 -4.42 7.52
N ALA A 142 -1.39 -4.34 6.82
CA ALA A 142 -0.05 -4.31 7.42
C ALA A 142 0.44 -2.88 7.67
N GLY A 143 1.46 -2.72 8.51
CA GLY A 143 2.23 -1.47 8.60
C GLY A 143 3.50 -1.51 7.75
N ASP A 144 4.28 -0.44 7.84
CA ASP A 144 5.67 -0.35 7.37
C ASP A 144 5.93 -0.48 5.85
N GLU A 145 4.93 -0.52 4.97
CA GLU A 145 5.13 -0.67 3.52
C GLU A 145 5.99 0.48 2.95
N GLU A 146 5.69 1.71 3.35
CA GLU A 146 6.29 2.95 2.83
C GLU A 146 7.79 3.06 3.21
N PHE A 147 8.26 2.18 4.08
CA PHE A 147 9.66 2.07 4.50
C PHE A 147 10.23 0.65 4.32
N GLY A 148 9.70 -0.10 3.33
CA GLY A 148 10.25 -1.36 2.85
C GLY A 148 9.64 -2.62 3.42
N GLY A 149 8.58 -2.51 4.23
CA GLY A 149 7.71 -3.62 4.66
C GLY A 149 8.35 -4.61 5.63
N LYS A 150 9.52 -4.31 6.20
CA LYS A 150 10.26 -5.23 7.07
C LYS A 150 9.46 -5.59 8.31
N TYR A 151 8.85 -4.60 8.95
CA TYR A 151 8.05 -4.77 10.17
C TYR A 151 6.56 -5.02 9.88
N GLY A 152 6.17 -4.97 8.61
CA GLY A 152 4.84 -5.30 8.11
C GLY A 152 4.77 -6.70 7.55
N VAL A 153 4.47 -6.78 6.25
CA VAL A 153 4.34 -8.05 5.51
C VAL A 153 5.59 -8.92 5.63
N GLY A 154 6.79 -8.35 5.64
CA GLY A 154 8.04 -9.12 5.80
C GLY A 154 8.05 -9.95 7.08
N TRP A 155 7.78 -9.30 8.21
CA TRP A 155 7.65 -9.96 9.50
C TRP A 155 6.45 -10.91 9.57
N LEU A 156 5.29 -10.53 9.02
CA LEU A 156 4.09 -11.37 9.01
C LEU A 156 4.29 -12.67 8.23
N VAL A 157 5.01 -12.65 7.10
CA VAL A 157 5.30 -13.87 6.32
C VAL A 157 6.23 -14.81 7.10
N GLU A 158 7.14 -14.27 7.90
CA GLU A 158 8.07 -15.05 8.71
C GLU A 158 7.40 -15.67 9.95
N GLU A 159 6.64 -14.89 10.71
CA GLU A 159 6.06 -15.30 11.99
C GLU A 159 4.62 -15.83 11.89
N HIS A 160 3.88 -15.43 10.84
CA HIS A 160 2.46 -15.75 10.60
C HIS A 160 2.20 -16.24 9.16
N PRO A 161 2.96 -17.21 8.63
CA PRO A 161 2.84 -17.67 7.23
C PRO A 161 1.44 -18.21 6.89
N GLU A 162 0.67 -18.67 7.88
CA GLU A 162 -0.71 -19.15 7.71
C GLU A 162 -1.70 -18.08 7.23
N LEU A 163 -1.37 -16.79 7.42
CA LEU A 163 -2.16 -15.68 6.90
C LEU A 163 -2.03 -15.55 5.37
N PHE A 164 -0.92 -16.04 4.81
CA PHE A 164 -0.59 -15.96 3.38
C PHE A 164 -0.80 -17.28 2.63
N ASP A 165 -1.25 -18.35 3.30
CA ASP A 165 -1.70 -19.57 2.62
C ASP A 165 -3.06 -19.34 1.94
N ALA A 166 -3.00 -18.69 0.78
CA ALA A 166 -4.13 -18.36 -0.08
C ALA A 166 -3.90 -18.89 -1.51
N GLU A 167 -5.00 -19.08 -2.25
CA GLU A 167 -4.96 -19.38 -3.68
C GLU A 167 -4.55 -18.15 -4.50
N PHE A 168 -5.12 -17.01 -4.11
CA PHE A 168 -4.96 -15.73 -4.77
C PHE A 168 -4.80 -14.64 -3.71
N GLY A 169 -4.02 -13.61 -4.06
CA GLY A 169 -3.92 -12.37 -3.31
C GLY A 169 -4.30 -11.19 -4.21
N ILE A 170 -5.12 -10.30 -3.69
CA ILE A 170 -5.36 -8.97 -4.25
C ILE A 170 -4.71 -8.01 -3.27
N ASN A 171 -3.72 -7.26 -3.75
CA ASN A 171 -3.06 -6.24 -2.96
C ASN A 171 -3.31 -4.85 -3.55
N GLU A 172 -2.71 -3.84 -2.94
CA GLU A 172 -2.57 -2.56 -3.63
C GLU A 172 -1.75 -2.73 -4.91
N GLY A 173 -2.26 -2.17 -6.01
CA GLY A 173 -1.65 -2.40 -7.30
C GLY A 173 -2.70 -2.57 -8.39
N GLY A 174 -2.50 -1.85 -9.47
CA GLY A 174 -3.45 -1.60 -10.55
C GLY A 174 -3.40 -0.14 -11.00
N GLY A 175 -2.88 0.75 -10.16
CA GLY A 175 -2.91 2.19 -10.40
C GLY A 175 -4.32 2.70 -10.69
N PHE A 176 -4.41 3.85 -11.34
CA PHE A 176 -5.68 4.40 -11.80
C PHE A 176 -5.96 3.97 -13.24
N ALA A 177 -7.23 4.11 -13.63
CA ALA A 177 -7.61 3.95 -15.03
C ALA A 177 -6.73 4.85 -15.92
N LEU A 178 -6.09 4.24 -16.91
CA LEU A 178 -5.32 4.96 -17.91
C LEU A 178 -6.27 5.45 -19.00
N LEU A 179 -6.09 6.68 -19.47
CA LEU A 179 -6.84 7.16 -20.63
C LEU A 179 -6.05 6.83 -21.91
N VAL A 180 -6.64 5.98 -22.75
CA VAL A 180 -6.14 5.64 -24.07
C VAL A 180 -7.15 6.15 -25.08
N ASP A 181 -6.77 7.17 -25.86
CA ASP A 181 -7.67 7.91 -26.77
C ASP A 181 -8.98 8.36 -26.11
N GLY A 182 -8.87 8.85 -24.87
CA GLY A 182 -10.01 9.33 -24.08
C GLY A 182 -10.89 8.23 -23.48
N LYS A 183 -10.56 6.95 -23.69
CA LYS A 183 -11.27 5.80 -23.10
C LYS A 183 -10.53 5.28 -21.86
N PRO A 184 -11.24 4.94 -20.77
CA PRO A 184 -10.62 4.38 -19.59
C PRO A 184 -10.20 2.91 -19.83
N LEU A 185 -8.94 2.62 -19.55
CA LEU A 185 -8.36 1.29 -19.47
C LEU A 185 -8.05 0.99 -18.01
N TYR A 186 -8.78 0.03 -17.43
CA TYR A 186 -8.50 -0.51 -16.10
C TYR A 186 -7.46 -1.61 -16.24
N VAL A 187 -6.32 -1.46 -15.55
CA VAL A 187 -5.24 -2.43 -15.63
C VAL A 187 -5.29 -3.38 -14.44
N CYS A 188 -4.85 -4.61 -14.67
CA CYS A 188 -4.59 -5.60 -13.62
C CYS A 188 -3.07 -5.77 -13.55
N GLN A 189 -2.45 -5.31 -12.46
CA GLN A 189 -1.02 -5.46 -12.25
C GLN A 189 -0.74 -6.85 -11.69
N VAL A 190 0.25 -7.53 -12.27
CA VAL A 190 0.67 -8.89 -11.86
C VAL A 190 2.14 -8.91 -11.41
N GLY A 191 2.70 -7.74 -11.14
CA GLY A 191 4.07 -7.58 -10.72
C GLY A 191 4.50 -6.12 -10.69
N GLU A 192 5.57 -5.87 -9.95
CA GLU A 192 6.13 -4.55 -9.72
C GLU A 192 7.63 -4.51 -10.02
N LYS A 193 8.19 -3.30 -10.06
CA LYS A 193 9.63 -3.12 -10.18
C LYS A 193 10.27 -3.35 -8.81
N GLY A 194 11.34 -4.15 -8.77
CA GLY A 194 12.21 -4.18 -7.60
C GLY A 194 13.00 -2.88 -7.45
N SER A 195 13.43 -2.60 -6.21
CA SER A 195 14.35 -1.52 -5.88
C SER A 195 15.72 -2.09 -5.46
N ALA A 196 16.79 -1.35 -5.75
CA ALA A 196 18.15 -1.69 -5.35
C ALA A 196 18.89 -0.40 -4.95
N PRO A 197 18.64 0.12 -3.73
CA PRO A 197 19.37 1.27 -3.22
C PRO A 197 20.85 0.92 -3.07
N VAL A 198 21.72 1.87 -3.42
CA VAL A 198 23.19 1.70 -3.32
C VAL A 198 23.82 2.92 -2.67
N ASP A 199 24.78 2.67 -1.77
CA ASP A 199 25.61 3.71 -1.18
C ASP A 199 26.91 3.86 -1.99
N LEU A 200 27.15 5.07 -2.51
CA LEU A 200 28.38 5.38 -3.22
C LEU A 200 29.31 6.23 -2.35
N VAL A 201 30.44 5.65 -1.93
CA VAL A 201 31.40 6.30 -1.03
C VAL A 201 32.71 6.55 -1.76
N ALA A 202 33.08 7.84 -1.89
CA ALA A 202 34.39 8.26 -2.39
C ALA A 202 35.31 8.65 -1.22
N LYS A 203 36.57 8.21 -1.26
CA LYS A 203 37.61 8.56 -0.29
C LYS A 203 38.70 9.38 -0.97
N GLY A 204 39.26 10.34 -0.26
CA GLY A 204 40.36 11.16 -0.76
C GLY A 204 41.21 11.72 0.38
N ARG A 205 42.19 12.53 0.03
CA ARG A 205 43.18 13.05 0.97
C ARG A 205 42.72 14.37 1.59
N PRO A 206 42.89 14.59 2.91
CA PRO A 206 42.63 15.90 3.51
C PRO A 206 43.66 16.94 3.07
N GLY A 207 43.26 18.20 2.95
CA GLY A 207 44.13 19.30 2.53
C GLY A 207 43.53 20.67 2.82
N HIS A 208 44.38 21.70 2.89
CA HIS A 208 43.94 23.09 3.05
C HIS A 208 43.26 23.57 1.76
N SER A 209 42.08 24.19 1.84
CA SER A 209 41.29 24.58 0.66
C SER A 209 42.02 25.54 -0.30
N SER A 210 43.01 26.29 0.19
CA SER A 210 43.85 27.16 -0.66
C SER A 210 45.01 26.44 -1.37
N VAL A 211 45.22 25.14 -1.15
CA VAL A 211 46.27 24.33 -1.79
C VAL A 211 45.62 23.09 -2.43
N PRO A 212 44.99 23.25 -3.61
CA PRO A 212 44.28 22.15 -4.26
C PRO A 212 45.20 20.99 -4.64
N HIS A 213 44.68 19.77 -4.58
CA HIS A 213 45.33 18.56 -5.07
C HIS A 213 44.33 17.64 -5.78
N GLY A 214 44.82 16.67 -6.55
CA GLY A 214 43.97 15.78 -7.36
C GLY A 214 43.13 14.78 -6.56
N GLU A 215 43.50 14.46 -5.32
CA GLU A 215 42.82 13.45 -4.50
C GLU A 215 41.59 13.99 -3.73
N ASN A 216 40.75 14.82 -4.38
CA ASN A 216 39.53 15.34 -3.77
C ASN A 216 38.36 14.37 -4.03
N PRO A 217 37.69 13.84 -3.00
CA PRO A 217 36.59 12.89 -3.19
C PRO A 217 35.33 13.53 -3.79
N ILE A 218 35.16 14.85 -3.69
CA ILE A 218 33.95 15.54 -4.18
C ILE A 218 33.85 15.52 -5.72
N PRO A 219 34.86 16.00 -6.49
CA PRO A 219 34.84 15.88 -7.95
C PRO A 219 34.73 14.44 -8.43
N LEU A 220 35.44 13.50 -7.79
CA LEU A 220 35.39 12.08 -8.12
C LEU A 220 33.98 11.50 -7.99
N LEU A 221 33.29 11.83 -6.88
CA LEU A 221 31.90 11.41 -6.67
C LEU A 221 30.97 12.05 -7.70
N GLY A 222 31.17 13.33 -8.03
CA GLY A 222 30.42 14.03 -9.07
C GLY A 222 30.54 13.37 -10.45
N GLU A 223 31.77 13.00 -10.85
CA GLU A 223 32.03 12.29 -12.11
C GLU A 223 31.35 10.92 -12.13
N ALA A 224 31.41 10.17 -11.03
CA ALA A 224 30.75 8.86 -10.93
C ALA A 224 29.22 8.97 -11.06
N LEU A 225 28.60 9.97 -10.44
CA LEU A 225 27.15 10.21 -10.54
C LEU A 225 26.74 10.58 -11.97
N VAL A 226 27.51 11.42 -12.66
CA VAL A 226 27.26 11.76 -14.07
C VAL A 226 27.37 10.51 -14.95
N ALA A 227 28.40 9.68 -14.73
CA ALA A 227 28.59 8.45 -15.50
C ALA A 227 27.43 7.45 -15.31
N LEU A 228 26.92 7.32 -14.08
CA LEU A 228 25.77 6.48 -13.77
C LEU A 228 24.49 7.03 -14.42
N GLY A 229 24.21 8.32 -14.27
CA GLY A 229 23.00 8.96 -14.81
C GLY A 229 22.96 9.02 -16.33
N ALA A 230 24.11 9.08 -17.00
CA ALA A 230 24.20 9.09 -18.46
C ALA A 230 23.89 7.73 -19.10
N ARG A 231 23.98 6.63 -18.33
CA ARG A 231 23.80 5.28 -18.85
C ARG A 231 22.34 4.86 -18.79
N LYS A 232 21.72 4.65 -19.95
CA LYS A 232 20.40 4.02 -20.03
C LYS A 232 20.51 2.53 -19.67
N MET A 233 19.70 2.09 -18.73
CA MET A 233 19.54 0.67 -18.43
C MET A 233 18.77 -0.01 -19.56
N PRO A 234 19.09 -1.27 -19.90
CA PRO A 234 18.37 -2.00 -20.93
C PRO A 234 16.91 -2.21 -20.51
N HIS A 235 15.98 -1.91 -21.41
CA HIS A 235 14.57 -2.22 -21.21
C HIS A 235 14.32 -3.71 -21.45
N ARG A 236 13.55 -4.35 -20.57
CA ARG A 236 13.09 -5.72 -20.74
C ARG A 236 11.56 -5.71 -20.84
N VAL A 237 11.04 -6.10 -21.99
CA VAL A 237 9.60 -6.28 -22.18
C VAL A 237 9.26 -7.69 -21.72
N THR A 238 8.75 -7.79 -20.49
CA THR A 238 8.22 -9.05 -19.96
C THR A 238 6.92 -9.42 -20.66
N GLU A 239 6.46 -10.67 -20.48
CA GLU A 239 5.16 -11.11 -21.01
C GLU A 239 4.01 -10.23 -20.51
N SER A 240 4.02 -9.86 -19.21
CA SER A 240 3.01 -8.98 -18.63
C SER A 240 3.02 -7.57 -19.25
N VAL A 241 4.21 -6.99 -19.49
CA VAL A 241 4.33 -5.68 -20.14
C VAL A 241 3.89 -5.75 -21.61
N ARG A 242 4.21 -6.85 -22.31
CA ARG A 242 3.74 -7.08 -23.68
C ARG A 242 2.20 -7.16 -23.73
N ALA A 243 1.59 -7.95 -22.85
CA ALA A 243 0.15 -8.09 -22.76
C ALA A 243 -0.54 -6.75 -22.48
N PHE A 244 0.05 -5.91 -21.61
CA PHE A 244 -0.43 -4.56 -21.39
C PHE A 244 -0.43 -3.73 -22.68
N PHE A 245 0.68 -3.69 -23.44
CA PHE A 245 0.74 -2.92 -24.67
C PHE A 245 -0.22 -3.43 -25.75
N GLU A 246 -0.35 -4.75 -25.90
CA GLU A 246 -1.29 -5.36 -26.85
C GLU A 246 -2.75 -5.02 -26.49
N GLY A 247 -3.10 -5.09 -25.21
CA GLY A 247 -4.42 -4.69 -24.70
C GLY A 247 -4.69 -3.20 -24.89
N ALA A 248 -3.72 -2.33 -24.56
CA ALA A 248 -3.87 -0.89 -24.74
C ALA A 248 -4.02 -0.50 -26.22
N ALA A 249 -3.22 -1.10 -27.11
CA ALA A 249 -3.31 -0.84 -28.55
C ALA A 249 -4.67 -1.24 -29.14
N ALA A 250 -5.32 -2.28 -28.61
CA ALA A 250 -6.66 -2.68 -29.05
C ALA A 250 -7.76 -1.67 -28.69
N VAL A 251 -7.51 -0.78 -27.71
CA VAL A 251 -8.46 0.26 -27.29
C VAL A 251 -8.30 1.56 -28.09
N GLN A 252 -7.13 1.75 -28.70
CA GLN A 252 -6.85 2.84 -29.63
C GLN A 252 -7.65 2.63 -30.91
N THR A 253 -8.57 3.56 -31.21
CA THR A 253 -9.44 3.50 -32.40
C THR A 253 -9.47 4.84 -33.10
#